data_AF-A0AAD7DZC0-F1
#
_entry.id   AF-A0AAD7DZC0-F1
#
_cell.length_a   1.000
_cell.length_b   1.000
_cell.length_c   1.000
_cell.angle_alpha   90.00
_cell.angle_beta   90.00
_cell.angle_gamma   90.00
#
_symmetry.space_group_name_H-M   'P 1'
#
loop_
_entity.id
_entity.type
_entity.pdbx_description
1 polymer ?
#
loop_
_entity_poly.entity_id
_entity_poly.type
_entity_poly.pdbx_seq_one_letter_code
_entity_poly.pdbx_strand_id
1 'polypeptide(L)'
;MLGAIVNTPKTQISASVEALVATDAKAHMAYVAQQRLDGYAARVEYALGRKAAFDRRVEKNGGEITYRKGDLVQVYSSTWGYTFRCLKKLIFRWSTPHRVVEKLSHSYRLETIDGVPLEGEYNTRRLRPFVPKIGGRLERTQQQFEAHLAPILEEDERRELEAVERGRAEAVGSGLE
;
A
#
# COMPACT_ATOMS: atom_id res chain seq x y z
N MET A 1 -4.74 -25.66 6.27
CA MET A 1 -6.04 -26.32 6.51
C MET A 1 -6.14 -27.46 5.52
N LEU A 2 -6.00 -28.70 5.99
CA LEU A 2 -6.41 -29.87 5.22
C LEU A 2 -7.95 -29.86 5.20
N GLY A 3 -8.54 -30.07 4.03
CA GLY A 3 -9.96 -29.84 3.75
C GLY A 3 -10.87 -30.48 4.78
N ALA A 4 -11.97 -29.80 5.12
CA ALA A 4 -13.01 -30.38 5.95
C ALA A 4 -13.50 -31.67 5.27
N ILE A 5 -13.22 -32.82 5.89
CA ILE A 5 -13.73 -34.12 5.45
C ILE A 5 -15.21 -34.12 5.80
N VAL A 6 -16.03 -33.64 4.87
CA VAL A 6 -17.48 -33.73 4.98
C VAL A 6 -17.85 -35.17 4.66
N ASN A 7 -18.16 -35.93 5.71
CA ASN A 7 -18.90 -37.20 5.67
C ASN A 7 -18.51 -38.15 4.53
N THR A 8 -17.27 -38.65 4.51
CA THR A 8 -16.95 -39.80 3.65
C THR A 8 -17.41 -41.07 4.37
N PRO A 9 -18.47 -41.77 3.93
CA PRO A 9 -18.82 -43.06 4.50
C PRO A 9 -17.64 -44.03 4.31
N LYS A 10 -17.43 -44.94 5.27
CA LYS A 10 -16.37 -45.96 5.17
C LYS A 10 -16.58 -46.77 3.89
N THR A 11 -15.66 -46.66 2.95
CA THR A 11 -15.68 -47.44 1.71
C THR A 11 -15.45 -48.91 2.06
N GLN A 12 -16.34 -49.80 1.65
CA GLN A 12 -16.17 -51.24 1.85
C GLN A 12 -15.06 -51.75 0.92
N ILE A 13 -14.23 -52.68 1.41
CA ILE A 13 -13.07 -53.21 0.66
C ILE A 13 -13.51 -53.90 -0.65
N SER A 14 -14.71 -54.47 -0.68
CA SER A 14 -15.31 -55.06 -1.88
C SER A 14 -15.47 -54.05 -3.03
N ALA A 15 -15.86 -52.81 -2.72
CA ALA A 15 -16.04 -51.75 -3.72
C ALA A 15 -14.71 -51.28 -4.35
N SER A 16 -13.56 -51.68 -3.82
CA SER A 16 -12.24 -51.36 -4.39
C SER A 16 -11.81 -52.33 -5.51
N VAL A 17 -12.51 -53.46 -5.66
CA VAL A 17 -12.20 -54.51 -6.65
C VAL A 17 -13.18 -54.46 -7.85
N GLU A 18 -14.28 -53.70 -7.73
CA GLU A 18 -15.29 -53.56 -8.77
C GLU A 18 -14.85 -52.62 -9.90
N ALA A 19 -15.30 -52.91 -11.12
CA ALA A 19 -15.01 -52.08 -12.29
C ALA A 19 -15.68 -50.71 -12.16
N LEU A 20 -14.94 -49.64 -12.45
CA LEU A 20 -15.41 -48.26 -12.32
C LEU A 20 -16.66 -48.01 -13.18
N VAL A 21 -17.76 -47.63 -12.54
CA VAL A 21 -18.99 -47.24 -13.25
C VAL A 21 -18.92 -45.75 -13.62
N ALA A 22 -19.40 -45.40 -14.81
CA ALA A 22 -19.37 -44.01 -15.31
C ALA A 22 -20.10 -43.00 -14.41
N THR A 23 -21.11 -43.44 -13.66
CA THR A 23 -21.82 -42.63 -12.66
C THR A 23 -20.94 -42.24 -11.48
N ASP A 24 -20.09 -43.16 -11.03
CA ASP A 24 -19.19 -42.95 -9.90
C ASP A 24 -18.07 -41.99 -10.29
N ALA A 25 -17.52 -42.15 -11.49
CA ALA A 25 -16.58 -41.19 -12.07
C ALA A 25 -17.17 -39.77 -12.13
N LYS A 26 -18.43 -39.63 -12.55
CA LYS A 26 -19.12 -38.33 -12.58
C LYS A 26 -19.31 -37.74 -11.17
N ALA A 27 -19.66 -38.56 -10.19
CA ALA A 27 -19.80 -38.14 -8.80
C ALA A 27 -18.45 -37.66 -8.22
N HIS A 28 -17.36 -38.39 -8.48
CA HIS A 28 -16.02 -37.98 -8.06
C HIS A 28 -15.58 -36.68 -8.72
N MET A 29 -15.84 -36.50 -10.02
CA MET A 29 -15.52 -35.26 -10.72
C MET A 29 -16.31 -34.07 -10.18
N ALA A 30 -17.60 -34.25 -9.87
CA ALA A 30 -18.41 -33.23 -9.22
C ALA A 30 -17.88 -32.87 -7.83
N TYR A 31 -17.48 -33.88 -7.04
CA TYR A 31 -16.90 -33.66 -5.71
C TYR A 31 -15.57 -32.91 -5.76
N VAL A 32 -14.69 -33.25 -6.71
CA VAL A 32 -13.42 -32.53 -6.92
C VAL A 32 -13.69 -31.07 -7.34
N ALA A 33 -14.68 -30.84 -8.21
CA ALA A 33 -15.06 -29.49 -8.61
C ALA A 33 -15.54 -28.66 -7.41
N GLN A 34 -16.38 -29.25 -6.56
CA GLN A 34 -16.84 -28.60 -5.32
C GLN A 34 -15.68 -28.29 -4.37
N GLN A 35 -14.78 -29.25 -4.12
CA GLN A 35 -13.62 -29.01 -3.24
C GLN A 35 -12.71 -27.88 -3.73
N ARG A 36 -12.57 -27.71 -5.04
CA ARG A 36 -11.80 -26.59 -5.62
C ARG A 36 -12.47 -25.25 -5.35
N LEU A 37 -13.80 -25.18 -5.51
CA LEU A 37 -14.57 -23.97 -5.23
C LEU A 37 -14.53 -23.62 -3.74
N ASP A 38 -14.75 -24.60 -2.86
CA ASP A 38 -14.71 -24.42 -1.41
C ASP A 38 -13.32 -24.00 -0.94
N GLY A 39 -12.26 -24.63 -1.48
CA GLY A 39 -10.88 -24.26 -1.20
C GLY A 39 -10.53 -22.85 -1.67
N TYR A 40 -11.04 -22.43 -2.82
CA TYR A 40 -10.89 -21.06 -3.31
C TYR A 40 -11.64 -20.06 -2.41
N ALA A 41 -12.90 -20.32 -2.08
CA ALA A 41 -13.71 -19.49 -1.21
C ALA A 41 -13.04 -19.26 0.14
N ALA A 42 -12.57 -20.33 0.80
CA ALA A 42 -11.85 -20.24 2.07
C ALA A 42 -10.56 -19.41 1.96
N ARG A 43 -9.86 -19.48 0.81
CA ARG A 43 -8.65 -18.67 0.57
C ARG A 43 -8.97 -17.20 0.39
N VAL A 44 -10.05 -16.88 -0.31
CA VAL A 44 -10.54 -15.51 -0.48
C VAL A 44 -10.95 -14.95 0.88
N GLU A 45 -11.75 -15.68 1.66
CA GLU A 45 -12.15 -15.26 3.02
C GLU A 45 -10.93 -15.02 3.92
N TYR A 46 -9.94 -15.91 3.90
CA TYR A 46 -8.70 -15.73 4.66
C TYR A 46 -7.93 -14.48 4.22
N ALA A 47 -7.83 -14.24 2.91
CA ALA A 47 -7.16 -13.06 2.36
C ALA A 47 -7.89 -11.77 2.77
N LEU A 48 -9.22 -11.74 2.69
CA LEU A 48 -10.06 -10.63 3.13
C LEU A 48 -9.88 -10.36 4.64
N GLY A 49 -9.89 -11.41 5.46
CA GLY A 49 -9.64 -11.29 6.91
C GLY A 49 -8.26 -10.73 7.21
N ARG A 50 -7.21 -11.15 6.49
CA ARG A 50 -5.87 -10.60 6.63
C ARG A 50 -5.77 -9.14 6.19
N LYS A 51 -6.43 -8.76 5.09
CA LYS A 51 -6.49 -7.37 4.64
C LYS A 51 -7.19 -6.50 5.68
N ALA A 52 -8.36 -6.92 6.17
CA ALA A 52 -9.10 -6.19 7.20
C ALA A 52 -8.29 -6.04 8.51
N ALA A 53 -7.56 -7.08 8.92
CA ALA A 53 -6.69 -7.00 10.09
C ALA A 53 -5.49 -6.06 9.88
N PHE A 54 -4.97 -5.98 8.66
CA PHE A 54 -3.93 -5.02 8.28
C PHE A 54 -4.47 -3.59 8.29
N ASP A 55 -5.60 -3.34 7.63
CA ASP A 55 -6.25 -2.03 7.52
C ASP A 55 -6.56 -1.47 8.92
N ARG A 56 -7.15 -2.29 9.80
CA ARG A 56 -7.40 -1.93 11.21
C ARG A 56 -6.12 -1.54 11.96
N ARG A 57 -4.99 -2.19 11.65
CA ARG A 57 -3.70 -1.85 12.27
C ARG A 57 -3.15 -0.54 11.75
N VAL A 58 -3.31 -0.27 10.46
CA VAL A 58 -2.92 1.01 9.84
C VAL A 58 -3.73 2.15 10.46
N GLU A 59 -5.06 2.02 10.53
CA GLU A 59 -5.96 3.00 11.16
C GLU A 59 -5.58 3.26 12.62
N LYS A 60 -5.36 2.20 13.41
CA LYS A 60 -4.93 2.33 14.81
C LYS A 60 -3.61 3.10 14.98
N ASN A 61 -2.71 2.99 14.01
CA ASN A 61 -1.40 3.63 14.04
C ASN A 61 -1.39 5.06 13.45
N GLY A 62 -2.57 5.64 13.19
CA GLY A 62 -2.68 6.99 12.64
C GLY A 62 -2.93 7.05 11.13
N GLY A 63 -3.24 5.91 10.51
CA GLY A 63 -3.63 5.85 9.10
C GLY A 63 -2.47 5.75 8.12
N GLU A 64 -2.79 5.90 6.84
CA GLU A 64 -1.80 5.99 5.78
C GLU A 64 -1.09 7.34 5.85
N ILE A 65 0.24 7.30 5.93
CA ILE A 65 1.06 8.50 5.88
C ILE A 65 1.22 8.90 4.42
N THR A 66 0.56 9.99 4.03
CA THR A 66 0.70 10.59 2.70
C THR A 66 1.20 12.02 2.86
N TYR A 67 2.17 12.40 2.03
CA TYR A 67 2.65 13.78 1.94
C TYR A 67 2.12 14.46 0.67
N ARG A 68 1.87 15.75 0.79
CA ARG A 68 1.52 16.66 -0.31
C ARG A 68 2.76 17.39 -0.79
N LYS A 69 2.68 17.92 -2.01
CA LYS A 69 3.72 18.79 -2.55
C LYS A 69 3.84 20.04 -1.67
N GLY A 70 5.08 20.38 -1.32
CA GLY A 70 5.43 21.44 -0.39
C GLY A 70 5.60 21.03 1.07
N ASP A 71 5.16 19.83 1.48
CA ASP A 71 5.30 19.37 2.86
C ASP A 71 6.77 19.25 3.29
N LEU A 72 7.05 19.60 4.54
CA LEU A 72 8.37 19.42 5.14
C LEU A 72 8.51 18.01 5.73
N VAL A 73 9.54 17.30 5.28
CA VAL A 73 9.85 15.93 5.68
C VAL A 73 11.33 15.76 6.03
N GLN A 74 11.64 14.80 6.91
CA GLN A 74 13.00 14.33 7.16
C GLN A 74 13.18 12.93 6.59
N VAL A 75 14.38 12.65 6.08
CA VAL A 75 14.75 11.35 5.52
C VAL A 75 15.53 10.53 6.55
N TYR A 76 15.13 9.28 6.72
CA TYR A 76 15.85 8.30 7.51
C TYR A 76 17.08 7.80 6.74
N SER A 77 18.25 7.94 7.36
CA SER A 77 19.50 7.45 6.79
C SER A 77 19.81 6.01 7.24
N SER A 78 19.62 5.05 6.33
CA SER A 78 19.86 3.62 6.57
C SER A 78 21.36 3.26 6.59
N THR A 79 22.21 4.07 5.96
CA THR A 79 23.66 3.86 5.81
C THR A 79 24.37 3.75 7.17
N TRP A 80 23.82 4.33 8.22
CA TRP A 80 24.41 4.31 9.57
C TRP A 80 24.06 3.04 10.37
N GLY A 81 23.09 2.24 9.93
CA GLY A 81 22.59 1.09 10.69
C GLY A 81 23.52 -0.12 10.75
N TYR A 82 24.38 -0.30 9.75
CA TYR A 82 25.20 -1.52 9.59
C TYR A 82 26.68 -1.35 9.99
N THR A 83 27.09 -0.19 10.50
CA THR A 83 28.50 0.07 10.83
C THR A 83 28.68 0.30 12.33
N PHE A 84 29.36 -0.62 13.02
CA PHE A 84 29.62 -0.60 14.47
C PHE A 84 30.67 0.42 14.94
N ARG A 85 30.71 1.64 14.38
CA ARG A 85 31.61 2.71 14.85
C ARG A 85 30.94 3.53 15.95
N CYS A 86 31.61 3.75 17.09
CA CYS A 86 31.06 4.48 18.24
C CYS A 86 30.54 5.89 17.90
N LEU A 87 31.22 6.62 17.02
CA LEU A 87 30.78 7.95 16.55
C LEU A 87 29.37 7.92 15.94
N LYS A 88 28.97 6.81 15.28
CA LYS A 88 27.65 6.69 14.65
C LYS A 88 26.51 6.53 15.65
N LYS A 89 26.78 6.16 16.91
CA LYS A 89 25.77 6.12 17.99
C LYS A 89 25.34 7.51 18.45
N LEU A 90 26.16 8.53 18.18
CA LEU A 90 25.90 9.93 18.53
C LEU A 90 25.24 10.73 17.39
N ILE A 91 25.20 10.19 16.18
CA ILE A 91 24.63 10.89 15.01
C ILE A 91 23.11 10.69 14.98
N PHE A 92 22.38 11.78 14.73
CA PHE A 92 20.94 11.72 14.49
C PHE A 92 20.63 10.92 13.22
N ARG A 93 19.68 10.00 13.31
CA ARG A 93 19.31 9.12 12.19
C ARG A 93 18.44 9.79 11.12
N TRP A 94 17.85 10.93 11.46
CA TRP A 94 17.00 11.74 10.59
C TRP A 94 17.81 12.90 10.01
N SER A 95 17.66 13.16 8.72
CA SER A 95 18.31 14.26 8.02
C SER A 95 17.79 15.63 8.45
N THR A 96 18.36 16.69 7.89
CA THR A 96 17.72 18.02 7.90
C THR A 96 16.38 17.97 7.15
N PRO A 97 15.46 18.90 7.44
CA PRO A 97 14.19 18.96 6.74
C PRO A 97 14.37 19.26 5.24
N HIS A 98 13.54 18.62 4.44
CA HIS A 98 13.46 18.68 2.98
C HIS A 98 12.00 18.91 2.59
N ARG A 99 11.77 19.44 1.38
CA ARG A 99 10.42 19.66 0.85
C ARG A 99 10.07 18.59 -0.16
N VAL A 100 8.79 18.24 -0.23
CA VAL A 100 8.26 17.34 -1.25
C VAL A 100 8.01 18.12 -2.54
N VAL A 101 8.65 17.70 -3.63
CA VAL A 101 8.47 18.30 -4.96
C VAL A 101 7.34 17.62 -5.71
N GLU A 102 7.35 16.30 -5.67
CA GLU A 102 6.45 15.47 -6.45
C GLU A 102 6.12 14.20 -5.68
N LYS A 103 4.83 13.84 -5.72
CA LYS A 103 4.33 12.57 -5.24
C LYS A 103 4.24 11.62 -6.43
N LEU A 104 4.90 10.47 -6.33
CA LEU A 104 4.73 9.36 -7.27
C LEU A 104 3.64 8.43 -6.69
N SER A 105 3.92 7.13 -6.53
CA SER A 105 2.97 6.21 -5.87
C SER A 105 3.17 6.20 -4.34
N HIS A 106 4.21 5.51 -3.88
CA HIS A 106 4.63 5.47 -2.47
C HIS A 106 6.06 6.00 -2.30
N SER A 107 6.52 6.73 -3.32
CA SER A 107 7.82 7.36 -3.39
C SER A 107 7.66 8.84 -3.69
N TYR A 108 8.62 9.63 -3.25
CA TYR A 108 8.62 11.07 -3.33
C TYR A 108 9.95 11.56 -3.84
N ARG A 109 9.90 12.61 -4.66
CA ARG A 109 11.07 13.42 -5.00
C ARG A 109 11.13 14.59 -4.03
N LEU A 110 12.33 14.81 -3.50
CA LEU A 110 12.55 15.81 -2.46
C LEU A 110 13.48 16.89 -2.96
N GLU A 111 13.36 18.07 -2.37
CA GLU A 111 14.30 19.17 -2.52
C GLU A 111 14.79 19.65 -1.15
N THR A 112 15.96 20.25 -1.13
CA THR A 112 16.48 20.95 0.05
C THR A 112 15.68 22.24 0.26
N ILE A 113 15.71 22.82 1.46
CA ILE A 113 15.04 24.10 1.76
C ILE A 113 15.45 25.22 0.79
N ASP A 114 16.67 25.15 0.26
CA ASP A 114 17.23 26.10 -0.70
C ASP A 114 16.79 25.85 -2.15
N GLY A 115 15.92 24.86 -2.42
CA GLY A 115 15.38 24.54 -3.74
C GLY A 115 16.27 23.63 -4.60
N VAL A 116 17.29 23.00 -4.00
CA VAL A 116 18.14 22.04 -4.72
C VAL A 116 17.47 20.66 -4.70
N PRO A 117 17.17 20.04 -5.86
CA PRO A 117 16.56 18.71 -5.91
C PRO A 117 17.54 17.67 -5.36
N LEU A 118 17.03 16.77 -4.52
CA LEU A 118 17.79 15.62 -4.07
C LEU A 118 17.78 14.54 -5.15
N GLU A 119 18.92 13.86 -5.29
CA GLU A 119 19.02 12.71 -6.18
C GLU A 119 18.20 11.53 -5.65
N GLY A 120 17.48 10.88 -6.56
CA GLY A 120 16.73 9.65 -6.31
C GLY A 120 15.32 9.86 -5.77
N GLU A 121 14.66 8.73 -5.52
CA GLU A 121 13.29 8.67 -5.02
C GLU A 121 13.25 8.07 -3.61
N TYR A 122 12.44 8.66 -2.74
CA TYR A 122 12.40 8.31 -1.33
C TYR A 122 11.05 7.68 -0.98
N ASN A 123 11.08 6.45 -0.49
CA ASN A 123 9.87 5.75 -0.06
C ASN A 123 9.28 6.38 1.22
N THR A 124 7.95 6.45 1.31
CA THR A 124 7.20 6.96 2.47
C THR A 124 7.72 6.44 3.81
N ARG A 125 8.09 5.15 3.90
CA ARG A 125 8.56 4.51 5.15
C ARG A 125 9.86 5.09 5.69
N ARG A 126 10.63 5.77 4.84
CA ARG A 126 11.88 6.46 5.20
C ARG A 126 11.66 7.94 5.46
N LEU A 127 10.45 8.44 5.31
CA LEU A 127 10.12 9.83 5.54
C LEU A 127 9.40 9.98 6.88
N ARG A 128 9.54 11.17 7.47
CA ARG A 128 8.79 11.58 8.65
C ARG A 128 8.36 13.03 8.48
N PRO A 129 7.13 13.41 8.84
CA PRO A 129 6.73 14.81 8.85
C PRO A 129 7.60 15.61 9.81
N PHE A 130 8.02 16.80 9.37
CA PHE A 130 8.80 17.73 10.17
C PHE A 130 7.98 18.97 10.48
N VAL A 131 7.72 19.21 11.76
CA VAL A 131 7.03 20.41 12.22
C VAL A 131 8.08 21.45 12.60
N PRO A 132 8.18 22.58 11.88
CA PRO A 132 9.12 23.63 12.23
C PRO A 132 8.77 24.25 13.60
N LYS A 133 9.79 24.78 14.29
CA LYS A 133 9.59 25.44 15.58
C LYS A 133 8.79 26.74 15.39
N ILE A 134 7.76 26.91 16.21
CA ILE A 134 6.92 28.12 16.25
C ILE A 134 7.79 29.37 16.44
N GLY A 135 7.56 30.39 15.62
CA GLY A 135 8.29 31.65 15.55
C GLY A 135 9.65 31.56 14.86
N GLY A 136 10.05 30.38 14.38
CA GLY A 136 11.33 30.15 13.72
C GLY A 136 11.39 30.75 12.32
N ARG A 137 12.61 31.03 11.84
CA ARG A 137 12.83 31.48 10.45
C ARG A 137 12.23 30.50 9.43
N LEU A 138 12.43 29.21 9.67
CA LEU A 138 11.96 28.14 8.79
C LEU A 138 10.42 28.09 8.71
N GLU A 139 9.72 28.32 9.83
CA GLU A 139 8.25 28.36 9.83
C GLU A 139 7.74 29.52 8.96
N ARG A 140 8.31 30.72 9.11
CA ARG A 140 7.91 31.89 8.30
C ARG A 140 8.15 31.67 6.81
N THR A 141 9.32 31.12 6.46
CA THR A 141 9.65 30.80 5.07
C THR A 141 8.74 29.70 4.51
N GLN A 142 8.35 28.75 5.35
CA GLN A 142 7.40 27.71 4.96
C GLN A 142 6.00 28.27 4.73
N GLN A 143 5.49 29.12 5.62
CA GLN A 143 4.18 29.77 5.46
C GLN A 143 4.11 30.60 4.17
N GLN A 144 5.18 31.33 3.85
CA GLN A 144 5.26 32.09 2.60
C GLN A 144 5.25 31.17 1.37
N PHE A 145 5.97 30.05 1.44
CA PHE A 145 6.01 29.07 0.36
C PHE A 145 4.66 28.38 0.17
N GLU A 146 4.01 27.97 1.25
CA GLU A 146 2.67 27.37 1.22
C GLU A 146 1.64 28.35 0.68
N ALA A 147 1.69 29.63 1.06
CA ALA A 147 0.80 30.66 0.52
C ALA A 147 0.99 30.87 -0.99
N HIS A 148 2.22 30.78 -1.49
CA HIS A 148 2.50 30.86 -2.92
C HIS A 148 2.06 29.59 -3.68
N LEU A 149 2.19 28.43 -3.04
CA LEU A 149 1.90 27.13 -3.63
C LEU A 149 0.40 26.80 -3.61
N ALA A 150 -0.37 27.32 -2.65
CA ALA A 150 -1.81 27.09 -2.51
C ALA A 150 -2.61 27.24 -3.81
N PRO A 151 -2.53 28.34 -4.59
CA PRO A 151 -3.29 28.47 -5.84
C PRO A 151 -2.90 27.41 -6.88
N ILE A 152 -1.62 27.03 -6.94
CA ILE A 152 -1.12 26.01 -7.88
C ILE A 152 -1.69 24.64 -7.52
N LEU A 153 -1.72 24.31 -6.22
CA LEU A 153 -2.29 23.06 -5.74
C LEU A 153 -3.79 22.97 -6.00
N GLU A 154 -4.53 24.06 -5.80
CA GLU A 154 -5.96 24.10 -6.09
C GLU A 154 -6.26 23.84 -7.58
N GLU A 155 -5.43 24.38 -8.48
CA GLU A 155 -5.54 24.12 -9.92
C GLU A 155 -5.18 22.67 -10.28
N ASP A 156 -4.10 22.13 -9.70
CA ASP A 156 -3.67 20.75 -9.92
C ASP A 156 -4.73 19.76 -9.42
N GLU A 157 -5.29 19.97 -8.23
CA GLU A 157 -6.36 19.14 -7.66
C GLU A 157 -7.62 19.15 -8.54
N ARG A 158 -8.02 20.33 -9.07
CA ARG A 158 -9.14 20.42 -10.02
C ARG A 158 -8.88 19.64 -11.31
N ARG A 159 -7.68 19.77 -11.88
CA ARG A 159 -7.29 19.02 -13.10
C ARG A 159 -7.29 17.52 -12.88
N GLU A 160 -6.79 17.06 -11.74
CA GLU A 160 -6.82 15.64 -11.38
C GLU A 160 -8.25 15.11 -11.28
N LEU A 161 -9.16 15.85 -10.63
CA LEU A 161 -10.57 15.48 -10.53
C LEU A 161 -11.23 15.38 -11.91
N GLU A 162 -11.03 16.37 -12.78
CA GLU A 162 -11.54 16.37 -14.16
C GLU A 162 -10.98 15.21 -15.01
N ALA A 163 -9.73 14.80 -14.78
CA ALA A 163 -9.13 13.66 -15.45
C ALA A 163 -9.75 12.33 -14.98
N VAL A 164 -9.99 12.19 -13.67
CA VAL A 164 -10.66 11.01 -13.10
C VAL A 164 -12.10 10.89 -13.61
N GLU A 165 -12.82 12.00 -13.69
CA GLU A 165 -14.18 12.02 -14.23
C GLU A 165 -14.23 11.62 -15.71
N ARG A 166 -13.31 12.15 -16.53
CA ARG A 166 -13.17 11.74 -17.94
C ARG A 166 -12.86 10.26 -18.07
N GLY A 167 -11.89 9.74 -17.32
CA GLY A 167 -11.54 8.32 -17.35
C GLY A 167 -12.69 7.40 -16.92
N ARG A 168 -13.51 7.83 -15.94
CA ARG A 168 -14.73 7.10 -15.56
C ARG A 168 -15.77 7.10 -16.67
N ALA A 169 -15.98 8.23 -17.34
CA ALA A 169 -16.93 8.33 -18.46
C ALA A 169 -16.52 7.43 -19.63
N GLU A 170 -15.23 7.38 -19.96
CA GLU A 170 -14.68 6.51 -21.02
C GLU A 170 -14.82 5.02 -20.68
N ALA A 171 -14.55 4.63 -19.42
CA ALA A 171 -14.71 3.25 -18.97
C ALA A 171 -16.16 2.75 -19.06
N VAL A 172 -17.14 3.62 -18.72
CA VAL A 172 -18.57 3.29 -18.81
C VAL A 172 -19.04 3.18 -20.28
N GLY A 173 -18.48 3.98 -21.18
CA GLY A 173 -18.75 3.88 -22.62
C GLY A 173 -18.21 2.59 -23.26
N SER A 174 -17.07 2.07 -22.79
CA SER A 174 -16.46 0.84 -23.32
C SER A 174 -17.10 -0.47 -22.86
N GLY A 175 -17.96 -0.44 -21.83
CA GLY A 175 -18.63 -1.63 -21.28
C GLY A 175 -19.98 -1.97 -21.91
N LEU A 176 -20.37 -1.28 -22.99
CA LEU A 176 -21.66 -1.44 -23.68
C LEU A 176 -21.54 -1.96 -25.13
N GLU A 177 -20.33 -2.33 -25.58
CA GLU A 177 -20.08 -3.06 -26.84
C GLU A 177 -19.72 -4.52 -26.57
#